data_AF-R7U540-F1
#
_entry.id   AF-R7U540-F1
#
_cell.length_a   1.000
_cell.length_b   1.000
_cell.length_c   1.000
_cell.angle_alpha   90.00
_cell.angle_beta   90.00
_cell.angle_gamma   90.00
#
_symmetry.space_group_name_H-M   'P 1'
#
loop_
_entity.id
_entity.type
_entity.pdbx_description
1 polymer ?
#
loop_
_entity_poly.entity_id
_entity_poly.type
_entity_poly.pdbx_seq_one_letter_code
_entity_poly.pdbx_strand_id
1 'polypeptide(L)'
;MTQFNPVDHPHRRFNPLIGDWVLVSPHRAKRPWQGQVEKTAPDFRPVHDPECFLCPGNDRITGDHNPDYTDPYVFPNDFPALLTDTPDATSESDLFQSSPARGEARVICFSPDHSKTLPQLSEQDIRKVVDTWAEQVVELGQTYPWVQLFE
;
A
#
# COMPACT_ATOMS: atom_id res chain seq x y z
N MET A 1 14.68 -4.95 -46.47
CA MET A 1 13.83 -4.46 -45.37
C MET A 1 14.62 -4.60 -44.08
N THR A 2 14.59 -3.61 -43.21
CA THR A 2 15.21 -3.72 -41.88
C THR A 2 14.42 -4.71 -41.03
N GLN A 3 15.12 -5.62 -40.36
CA GLN A 3 14.50 -6.60 -39.48
C GLN A 3 14.01 -5.90 -38.20
N PHE A 4 12.85 -6.32 -37.69
CA PHE A 4 12.35 -5.82 -36.41
C PHE A 4 13.34 -6.16 -35.28
N ASN A 5 13.73 -5.15 -34.49
CA ASN A 5 14.53 -5.31 -33.29
C ASN A 5 13.77 -4.71 -32.08
N PRO A 6 13.29 -5.50 -31.12
CA PRO A 6 12.56 -4.98 -29.96
C PRO A 6 13.43 -4.12 -29.02
N VAL A 7 14.75 -4.16 -29.15
CA VAL A 7 15.68 -3.30 -28.39
C VAL A 7 15.58 -1.83 -28.86
N ASP A 8 15.31 -1.61 -30.15
CA ASP A 8 15.31 -0.26 -30.75
C ASP A 8 13.92 0.20 -31.21
N HIS A 9 13.09 -0.73 -31.67
CA HIS A 9 11.81 -0.41 -32.29
C HIS A 9 10.66 -0.38 -31.27
N PRO A 10 9.77 0.62 -31.34
CA PRO A 10 8.54 0.63 -30.56
C PRO A 10 7.69 -0.60 -30.81
N HIS A 11 7.09 -1.14 -29.75
CA HIS A 11 6.25 -2.33 -29.81
C HIS A 11 5.28 -2.34 -28.63
N ARG A 12 4.29 -3.24 -28.67
CA ARG A 12 3.38 -3.49 -27.54
C ARG A 12 3.65 -4.87 -26.96
N ARG A 13 3.54 -4.99 -25.64
CA ARG A 13 3.59 -6.28 -24.92
C ARG A 13 2.27 -6.49 -24.21
N PHE A 14 1.65 -7.65 -24.42
CA PHE A 14 0.39 -8.01 -23.78
C PHE A 14 0.61 -8.48 -22.35
N ASN A 15 -0.17 -7.98 -21.41
CA ASN A 15 -0.25 -8.46 -20.03
C ASN A 15 -1.51 -9.33 -19.87
N PRO A 16 -1.35 -10.66 -19.77
CA PRO A 16 -2.49 -11.57 -19.71
C PRO A 16 -3.27 -11.51 -18.40
N LEU A 17 -2.68 -10.99 -17.31
CA LEU A 17 -3.38 -10.90 -16.02
C LEU A 17 -4.48 -9.83 -16.02
N ILE A 18 -4.31 -8.76 -16.79
CA ILE A 18 -5.26 -7.64 -16.88
C ILE A 18 -5.95 -7.55 -18.25
N GLY A 19 -5.53 -8.38 -19.22
CA GLY A 19 -6.10 -8.39 -20.57
C GLY A 19 -5.76 -7.17 -21.42
N ASP A 20 -4.65 -6.48 -21.14
CA ASP A 20 -4.29 -5.21 -21.80
C ASP A 20 -2.84 -5.16 -22.30
N TRP A 21 -2.52 -4.18 -23.13
CA TRP A 21 -1.22 -4.01 -23.77
C TRP A 21 -0.46 -2.79 -23.26
N VAL A 22 0.84 -2.97 -23.01
CA VAL A 22 1.76 -1.89 -22.65
C VAL A 22 2.57 -1.47 -23.88
N LEU A 23 2.59 -0.18 -24.19
CA LEU A 23 3.45 0.41 -25.22
C LEU A 23 4.89 0.55 -24.69
N VAL A 24 5.85 0.00 -25.42
CA VAL A 24 7.28 0.12 -25.15
C VAL A 24 7.91 1.02 -26.20
N SER A 25 8.55 2.11 -25.76
CA SER A 25 9.30 3.05 -26.61
C SER A 25 10.76 3.14 -26.12
N PRO A 26 11.68 2.30 -26.62
CA PRO A 26 13.00 2.08 -25.99
C PRO A 26 13.88 3.32 -25.82
N HIS A 27 13.72 4.32 -26.68
CA HIS A 27 14.54 5.54 -26.65
C HIS A 27 13.85 6.75 -26.01
N ARG A 28 12.64 6.58 -25.46
CA ARG A 28 11.81 7.72 -25.01
C ARG A 28 12.47 8.53 -23.89
N ALA A 29 13.17 7.86 -22.97
CA ALA A 29 13.87 8.49 -21.85
C ALA A 29 15.11 9.30 -22.27
N LYS A 30 15.57 9.21 -23.53
CA LYS A 30 16.68 10.05 -24.05
C LYS A 30 16.25 11.51 -24.30
N ARG A 31 14.96 11.81 -24.24
CA ARG A 31 14.46 13.19 -24.39
C ARG A 31 14.98 14.03 -23.21
N PRO A 32 15.52 15.23 -23.44
CA PRO A 32 15.91 16.13 -22.36
C PRO A 32 14.77 16.33 -21.36
N TRP A 33 15.07 16.15 -20.08
CA TRP A 33 14.15 16.39 -18.98
C TRP A 33 14.43 17.76 -18.35
N GLN A 34 13.43 18.64 -18.37
CA GLN A 34 13.42 19.94 -17.70
C GLN A 34 12.19 20.10 -16.79
N GLY A 35 11.55 18.97 -16.48
CA GLY A 35 10.36 18.94 -15.63
C GLY A 35 10.73 18.89 -14.15
N GLN A 36 9.79 18.37 -13.37
CA GLN A 36 9.93 18.18 -11.93
C GLN A 36 11.17 17.34 -11.58
N VAL A 37 11.88 17.76 -10.54
CA VAL A 37 12.95 16.99 -9.93
C VAL A 37 12.46 16.63 -8.53
N GLU A 38 12.36 15.34 -8.24
CA GLU A 38 11.88 14.86 -6.96
C GLU A 38 12.88 15.18 -5.84
N LYS A 39 12.35 15.52 -4.66
CA LYS A 39 13.18 15.63 -3.46
C LYS A 39 13.50 14.23 -2.96
N THR A 40 14.75 14.01 -2.54
CA THR A 40 15.13 12.79 -1.85
C THR A 40 14.65 12.83 -0.40
N ALA A 41 14.27 11.68 0.14
CA ALA A 41 13.99 11.53 1.55
C ALA A 41 15.26 11.83 2.38
N PRO A 42 15.13 12.34 3.61
CA PRO A 42 16.28 12.54 4.49
C PRO A 42 16.91 11.20 4.89
N ASP A 43 18.25 11.16 4.89
CA ASP A 43 19.02 9.95 5.19
C ASP A 43 18.94 9.52 6.66
N PHE A 44 18.63 10.44 7.58
CA PHE A 44 18.61 10.19 9.02
C PHE A 44 17.23 10.48 9.61
N ARG A 45 16.61 9.45 10.15
CA ARG A 45 15.36 9.50 10.92
C ARG A 45 15.63 8.97 12.33
N PRO A 46 14.97 9.49 13.37
CA PRO A 46 15.14 8.96 14.72
C PRO A 46 14.55 7.55 14.81
N VAL A 47 15.07 6.72 15.72
CA VAL A 47 14.52 5.38 16.00
C VAL A 47 13.11 5.47 16.59
N HIS A 48 12.86 6.51 17.39
CA HIS A 48 11.55 6.86 17.92
C HIS A 48 11.33 8.35 17.73
N ASP A 49 10.19 8.71 17.15
CA ASP A 49 9.77 10.09 16.98
C ASP A 49 8.61 10.35 17.96
N PRO A 50 8.76 11.24 18.95
CA PRO A 50 7.72 11.52 19.94
C PRO A 50 6.47 12.21 19.36
N GLU A 51 6.55 12.76 18.15
CA GLU A 51 5.41 13.38 17.47
C GLU A 51 4.72 12.42 16.46
N CYS A 52 5.28 11.24 16.24
CA CYS A 52 4.73 10.28 15.29
C CYS A 52 3.56 9.48 15.87
N PHE A 53 2.39 9.59 15.25
CA PHE A 53 1.17 8.85 15.64
C PHE A 53 1.25 7.32 15.52
N LEU A 54 2.32 6.79 14.93
CA LEU A 54 2.52 5.36 14.70
C LEU A 54 3.57 4.75 15.64
N CYS A 55 4.37 5.56 16.32
CA CYS A 55 5.43 5.06 17.19
C CYS A 55 4.84 4.39 18.45
N PRO A 56 5.55 3.40 19.04
CA PRO A 56 5.16 2.79 20.31
C PRO A 56 5.07 3.84 21.43
N GLY A 57 4.07 3.69 22.30
CA GLY A 57 3.87 4.57 23.46
C GLY A 57 3.45 6.01 23.11
N ASN A 58 3.16 6.30 21.84
CA ASN A 58 2.63 7.60 21.41
C ASN A 58 1.11 7.54 21.28
N ASP A 59 0.47 8.70 21.44
CA ASP A 59 -0.94 8.86 21.15
C ASP A 59 -1.15 8.96 19.63
N ARG A 60 -2.24 8.38 19.14
CA ARG A 60 -2.75 8.58 17.80
C ARG A 60 -3.46 9.92 17.69
N ILE A 61 -3.73 10.34 16.45
CA ILE A 61 -4.43 11.59 16.15
C ILE A 61 -5.83 11.66 16.78
N THR A 62 -6.47 10.51 17.03
CA THR A 62 -7.77 10.37 17.69
C THR A 62 -7.69 10.36 19.23
N GLY A 63 -6.49 10.34 19.80
CA GLY A 63 -6.23 10.27 21.24
C GLY A 63 -6.06 8.85 21.80
N ASP A 64 -6.20 7.81 20.97
CA ASP A 64 -5.91 6.43 21.38
C ASP A 64 -4.41 6.24 21.59
N HIS A 65 -4.03 5.50 22.64
CA HIS A 65 -2.62 5.25 22.95
C HIS A 65 -2.10 3.99 22.27
N ASN A 66 -0.99 4.09 21.52
CA ASN A 66 -0.33 2.90 20.99
C ASN A 66 0.35 2.13 22.13
N PRO A 67 0.26 0.80 22.16
CA PRO A 67 1.03 0.01 23.12
C PRO A 67 2.53 0.19 22.91
N ASP A 68 3.32 -0.16 23.92
CA ASP A 68 4.78 -0.31 23.82
C ASP A 68 5.16 -1.57 23.01
N TYR A 69 4.70 -1.64 21.75
CA TYR A 69 4.91 -2.78 20.89
C TYR A 69 6.40 -2.91 20.50
N THR A 70 6.86 -4.16 20.35
CA THR A 70 8.24 -4.48 19.94
C THR A 70 8.31 -5.27 18.64
N ASP A 71 7.15 -5.72 18.15
CA ASP A 71 6.92 -6.51 16.95
C ASP A 71 5.89 -5.79 16.05
N PRO A 72 5.57 -6.28 14.83
CA PRO A 72 4.57 -5.62 14.01
C PRO A 72 3.26 -5.36 14.77
N TYR A 73 2.70 -4.16 14.60
CA TYR A 73 1.51 -3.72 15.32
C TYR A 73 0.40 -3.39 14.34
N VAL A 74 -0.80 -3.95 14.58
CA VAL A 74 -1.98 -3.75 13.74
C VAL A 74 -3.07 -3.07 14.55
N PHE A 75 -3.72 -2.07 13.96
CA PHE A 75 -4.88 -1.41 14.54
C PHE A 75 -5.87 -0.96 13.46
N PRO A 76 -7.17 -0.81 13.78
CA PRO A 76 -8.14 -0.21 12.87
C PRO A 76 -7.72 1.21 12.50
N ASN A 77 -7.83 1.58 11.22
CA ASN A 77 -7.51 2.92 10.78
C ASN A 77 -8.46 3.93 11.44
N ASP A 78 -7.92 5.00 12.00
CA ASP A 78 -8.68 6.09 12.63
C ASP A 78 -9.65 6.80 11.64
N PHE A 79 -9.33 6.77 10.34
CA PHE A 79 -10.12 7.33 9.25
C PHE A 79 -10.33 6.28 8.15
N PRO A 80 -11.14 5.24 8.40
CA PRO A 80 -11.26 4.12 7.49
C PRO A 80 -12.02 4.51 6.22
N ALA A 81 -11.54 4.03 5.06
CA ALA A 81 -12.20 4.28 3.77
C ALA A 81 -13.49 3.48 3.58
N LEU A 82 -13.72 2.47 4.41
CA LEU A 82 -14.88 1.58 4.40
C LEU A 82 -15.40 1.44 5.83
N LEU A 83 -16.72 1.33 5.97
CA LEU A 83 -17.38 1.05 7.24
C LEU A 83 -18.05 -0.32 7.17
N THR A 84 -18.09 -1.02 8.30
CA THR A 84 -18.64 -2.38 8.37
C THR A 84 -20.16 -2.41 8.24
N ASP A 85 -20.83 -1.31 8.60
CA ASP A 85 -22.28 -1.20 8.76
C ASP A 85 -22.94 -0.24 7.76
N THR A 86 -22.25 0.09 6.65
CA THR A 86 -22.83 0.95 5.60
C THR A 86 -24.18 0.39 5.13
N PRO A 87 -25.26 1.20 5.14
CA PRO A 87 -26.60 0.73 4.78
C PRO A 87 -26.67 0.32 3.30
N ASP A 88 -27.62 -0.54 2.98
CA ASP A 88 -27.92 -0.85 1.57
C ASP A 88 -28.42 0.39 0.84
N ALA A 89 -28.09 0.46 -0.46
CA ALA A 89 -28.59 1.48 -1.36
C ALA A 89 -29.23 0.80 -2.58
N THR A 90 -30.38 1.31 -3.02
CA THR A 90 -31.02 0.93 -4.28
C THR A 90 -30.78 2.03 -5.30
N SER A 91 -30.19 1.69 -6.45
CA SER A 91 -30.13 2.59 -7.60
C SER A 91 -31.29 2.31 -8.55
N GLU A 92 -31.96 3.36 -9.00
CA GLU A 92 -33.12 3.30 -9.91
C GLU A 92 -32.77 3.71 -11.36
N SER A 93 -31.49 3.93 -11.67
CA SER A 93 -31.05 4.44 -12.98
C SER A 93 -30.02 3.53 -13.64
N ASP A 94 -30.22 3.25 -14.93
CA ASP A 94 -29.24 2.53 -15.76
C ASP A 94 -27.97 3.35 -16.05
N LEU A 95 -28.04 4.68 -15.92
CA LEU A 95 -26.90 5.58 -16.17
C LEU A 95 -26.22 6.03 -14.87
N PHE A 96 -26.96 6.15 -13.77
CA PHE A 96 -26.45 6.65 -12.49
C PHE A 96 -26.58 5.57 -11.41
N GLN A 97 -25.66 4.60 -11.48
CA GLN A 97 -25.61 3.47 -10.58
C GLN A 97 -24.75 3.74 -9.35
N SER A 98 -25.28 3.39 -8.17
CA SER A 98 -24.56 3.34 -6.91
C SER A 98 -24.82 2.00 -6.25
N SER A 99 -23.83 1.50 -5.53
CA SER A 99 -23.90 0.24 -4.76
C SER A 99 -23.28 0.50 -3.38
N PRO A 100 -23.80 -0.13 -2.31
CA PRO A 100 -23.15 -0.08 -1.02
C PRO A 100 -21.75 -0.71 -1.11
N ALA A 101 -20.82 -0.19 -0.31
CA ALA A 101 -19.49 -0.73 -0.11
C ALA A 101 -19.25 -0.86 1.40
N ARG A 102 -18.97 -2.09 1.85
CA ARG A 102 -18.70 -2.41 3.25
C ARG A 102 -17.31 -3.01 3.36
N GLY A 103 -16.65 -2.73 4.46
CA GLY A 103 -15.32 -3.24 4.71
C GLY A 103 -14.70 -2.65 5.95
N GLU A 104 -13.42 -2.96 6.13
CA GLU A 104 -12.59 -2.48 7.20
C GLU A 104 -11.26 -2.01 6.62
N ALA A 105 -10.65 -1.00 7.24
CA ALA A 105 -9.30 -0.57 6.93
C ALA A 105 -8.45 -0.69 8.20
N ARG A 106 -7.31 -1.38 8.10
CA ARG A 106 -6.35 -1.53 9.19
C ARG A 106 -4.99 -0.96 8.78
N VAL A 107 -4.24 -0.47 9.74
CA VAL A 107 -2.86 0.00 9.59
C VAL A 107 -1.93 -1.03 10.21
N ILE A 108 -0.80 -1.31 9.55
CA ILE A 108 0.25 -2.21 10.05
C ILE A 108 1.55 -1.41 10.18
N CYS A 109 2.05 -1.27 11.40
CA CYS A 109 3.42 -0.82 11.65
C CYS A 109 4.35 -2.02 11.58
N PHE A 110 5.37 -2.01 10.72
CA PHE A 110 6.26 -3.18 10.52
C PHE A 110 7.24 -3.41 11.68
N SER A 111 7.63 -2.35 12.39
CA SER A 111 8.57 -2.43 13.49
C SER A 111 8.43 -1.20 14.40
N PRO A 112 8.90 -1.25 15.65
CA PRO A 112 8.94 -0.08 16.53
C PRO A 112 9.98 0.98 16.10
N ASP A 113 10.90 0.62 15.21
CA ASP A 113 12.00 1.48 14.76
C ASP A 113 11.55 2.36 13.58
N HIS A 114 11.21 3.61 13.87
CA HIS A 114 10.77 4.61 12.92
C HIS A 114 11.82 4.93 11.84
N SER A 115 13.09 4.63 12.11
CA SER A 115 14.18 4.92 11.19
C SER A 115 14.33 3.85 10.09
N LYS A 116 13.77 2.66 10.28
CA LYS A 116 13.98 1.52 9.39
C LYS A 116 12.85 1.35 8.39
N THR A 117 13.26 1.05 7.16
CA THR A 117 12.40 0.56 6.08
C THR A 117 12.55 -0.95 5.92
N LEU A 118 11.66 -1.57 5.16
CA LEU A 118 11.64 -3.03 4.95
C LEU A 118 13.03 -3.63 4.59
N PRO A 119 13.86 -3.03 3.71
CA PRO A 119 15.18 -3.56 3.39
C PRO A 119 16.22 -3.47 4.52
N GLN A 120 15.95 -2.72 5.58
CA GLN A 120 16.85 -2.51 6.72
C GLN A 120 16.47 -3.37 7.94
N LEU A 121 15.33 -4.07 7.87
CA LEU A 121 14.92 -5.02 8.88
C LEU A 121 15.73 -6.31 8.76
N SER A 122 15.87 -7.04 9.87
CA SER A 122 16.45 -8.37 9.84
C SER A 122 15.51 -9.35 9.11
N GLU A 123 16.04 -10.44 8.55
CA GLU A 123 15.19 -11.48 7.95
C GLU A 123 14.16 -12.05 8.95
N GLN A 124 14.52 -12.10 10.23
CA GLN A 124 13.61 -12.54 11.31
C GLN A 124 12.46 -11.56 11.51
N ASP A 125 12.72 -10.25 11.45
CA ASP A 125 11.67 -9.23 11.59
C ASP A 125 10.80 -9.16 10.32
N ILE A 126 11.39 -9.30 9.13
CA ILE A 126 10.63 -9.42 7.88
C ILE A 126 9.71 -10.65 7.94
N ARG A 127 10.19 -11.78 8.50
CA ARG A 127 9.35 -12.97 8.70
C ARG A 127 8.13 -12.66 9.56
N LYS A 128 8.28 -11.90 10.65
CA LYS A 128 7.15 -11.48 11.49
C LYS A 128 6.16 -10.63 10.72
N VAL A 129 6.63 -9.69 9.88
CA VAL A 129 5.75 -8.88 9.01
C VAL A 129 4.92 -9.76 8.07
N VAL A 130 5.56 -10.76 7.45
CA VAL A 130 4.86 -11.73 6.57
C VAL A 130 3.86 -12.59 7.34
N ASP A 131 4.20 -13.02 8.56
CA ASP A 131 3.28 -13.76 9.42
C ASP A 131 2.06 -12.89 9.78
N THR A 132 2.27 -11.63 10.15
CA THR A 132 1.19 -10.67 10.39
C THR A 132 0.31 -10.47 9.15
N TRP A 133 0.89 -10.35 7.95
CA TRP A 133 0.11 -10.28 6.70
C TRP A 133 -0.76 -11.52 6.51
N ALA A 134 -0.20 -12.71 6.70
CA ALA A 134 -0.94 -13.97 6.58
C ALA A 134 -2.09 -14.05 7.60
N GLU A 135 -1.83 -13.68 8.85
CA GLU A 135 -2.83 -13.63 9.92
C GLU A 135 -3.98 -12.68 9.56
N GLN A 136 -3.66 -11.44 9.14
CA GLN A 136 -4.68 -10.45 8.79
C GLN A 136 -5.52 -10.86 7.56
N VAL A 137 -4.89 -11.47 6.56
CA VAL A 137 -5.62 -11.97 5.38
C VAL A 137 -6.53 -13.14 5.76
N VAL A 138 -6.08 -14.06 6.60
CA VAL A 138 -6.89 -15.20 7.05
C VAL A 138 -8.05 -14.73 7.92
N GLU A 139 -7.81 -13.81 8.85
CA GLU A 139 -8.84 -13.26 9.74
C GLU A 139 -9.91 -12.51 8.94
N LEU A 140 -9.51 -11.49 8.16
CA LEU A 140 -10.44 -10.66 7.39
C LEU A 140 -11.13 -11.46 6.29
N GLY A 141 -10.46 -12.48 5.73
CA GLY A 141 -11.01 -13.37 4.71
C GLY A 141 -12.15 -14.26 5.20
N GLN A 142 -12.35 -14.40 6.52
CA GLN A 142 -13.53 -15.07 7.08
C GLN A 142 -14.81 -14.24 6.89
N THR A 143 -14.67 -12.92 6.75
CA THR A 143 -15.78 -11.96 6.69
C THR A 143 -15.91 -11.34 5.30
N TYR A 144 -14.78 -10.98 4.68
CA TYR A 144 -14.73 -10.24 3.43
C TYR A 144 -14.24 -11.14 2.28
N PRO A 145 -14.88 -11.09 1.10
CA PRO A 145 -14.48 -11.91 -0.04
C PRO A 145 -13.15 -11.47 -0.68
N TRP A 146 -12.69 -10.27 -0.38
CA TRP A 146 -11.44 -9.71 -0.88
C TRP A 146 -10.71 -8.99 0.24
N VAL A 147 -9.45 -9.35 0.47
CA VAL A 147 -8.56 -8.67 1.41
C VAL A 147 -7.36 -8.14 0.63
N GLN A 148 -7.23 -6.81 0.56
CA GLN A 148 -6.15 -6.16 -0.16
C GLN A 148 -5.06 -5.72 0.82
N LEU A 149 -3.90 -6.37 0.76
CA LEU A 149 -2.67 -5.87 1.38
C LEU A 149 -1.96 -4.93 0.40
N PHE A 150 -1.41 -3.84 0.91
CA PHE A 150 -0.57 -2.90 0.17
C PHE A 150 0.34 -2.11 1.12
N GLU A 151 1.39 -1.50 0.58
CA GLU A 151 2.32 -0.57 1.23
C GLU A 151 2.45 0.68 0.35
#